data_AF-A0A2H0UPA7-F1
#
_entry.id   AF-A0A2H0UPA7-F1
#
_cell.length_a   1.000
_cell.length_b   1.000
_cell.length_c   1.000
_cell.angle_alpha   90.00
_cell.angle_beta   90.00
_cell.angle_gamma   90.00
#
_symmetry.space_group_name_H-M   'P 1'
#
loop_
_entity.id
_entity.type
_entity.pdbx_description
1 polymer ?
#
loop_
_entity_poly.entity_id
_entity_poly.type
_entity_poly.pdbx_seq_one_letter_code
_entity_poly.pdbx_strand_id
1 'polypeptide(L)'
;MYQGRVKKDSLKDEGFLNFATSLKDEGGILVFEVEDEFASSIIIEMSEELRSGANFGVVKSEYQTNVVFPEKVFTFDKSNPEEREKMIKYGGSLSISPKELETL
;
A
#
# COMPACT_ATOMS: atom_id res chain seq x y z
N MET A 1 12.22 -3.88 8.01
CA MET A 1 10.97 -4.04 7.23
C MET A 1 9.85 -4.32 8.22
N TYR A 2 9.01 -3.34 8.50
CA TYR A 2 7.82 -3.50 9.35
C TYR A 2 6.65 -3.91 8.46
N GLN A 3 5.91 -4.94 8.86
CA GLN A 3 4.70 -5.39 8.19
C GLN A 3 3.54 -5.19 9.16
N GLY A 4 2.69 -4.21 8.88
CA GLY A 4 1.41 -4.06 9.59
C GLY A 4 0.40 -5.08 9.07
N ARG A 5 -0.57 -5.46 9.90
CA ARG A 5 -1.82 -6.10 9.47
C ARG A 5 -2.94 -5.45 10.25
N VAL A 6 -3.83 -4.75 9.57
CA VAL A 6 -4.99 -4.11 10.20
C VAL A 6 -6.23 -4.95 9.90
N LYS A 7 -6.95 -5.35 10.95
CA LYS A 7 -8.24 -6.05 10.83
C LYS A 7 -9.39 -5.05 10.85
N LYS A 8 -10.52 -5.43 10.25
CA LYS A 8 -11.77 -4.66 10.06
C LYS A 8 -12.21 -3.83 11.28
N ASP A 9 -12.05 -4.39 12.49
CA ASP A 9 -12.47 -3.71 13.73
C ASP A 9 -11.63 -2.48 14.10
N SER A 10 -10.42 -2.35 13.55
CA SER A 10 -9.47 -1.28 13.89
C SER A 10 -9.51 -0.07 12.97
N LEU A 11 -10.31 -0.10 11.88
CA LEU A 11 -10.42 1.00 10.91
C LEU A 11 -11.26 2.18 11.39
N LYS A 12 -12.04 2.00 12.47
CA LYS A 12 -12.91 3.04 13.03
C LYS A 12 -12.22 3.90 14.09
N ASP A 13 -11.02 3.54 14.52
CA ASP A 13 -10.28 4.27 15.54
C ASP A 13 -9.28 5.24 14.90
N GLU A 14 -9.19 6.44 15.46
CA GLU A 14 -8.14 7.45 15.20
C GLU A 14 -6.71 6.87 15.33
N GLY A 15 -6.57 5.67 15.91
CA GLY A 15 -5.34 4.89 15.95
C GLY A 15 -4.82 4.42 14.59
N PHE A 16 -5.67 4.28 13.57
CA PHE A 16 -5.25 3.86 12.22
C PHE A 16 -4.35 4.91 11.55
N LEU A 17 -4.76 6.18 11.59
CA LEU A 17 -3.97 7.32 11.11
C LEU A 17 -2.66 7.43 11.90
N ASN A 18 -2.73 7.38 13.23
CA ASN A 18 -1.52 7.44 14.08
C ASN A 18 -0.52 6.30 13.81
N PHE A 19 -0.98 5.10 13.45
CA PHE A 19 -0.13 3.98 13.07
C PHE A 19 0.56 4.19 11.72
N ALA A 20 -0.18 4.69 10.71
CA ALA A 20 0.39 5.04 9.42
C ALA A 20 1.41 6.19 9.53
N THR A 21 1.13 7.21 10.34
CA THR A 21 2.04 8.33 10.60
C THR A 21 3.30 7.88 11.34
N SER A 22 3.20 6.96 12.31
CA SER A 22 4.37 6.47 13.06
C SER A 22 5.33 5.64 12.20
N LEU A 23 4.81 4.92 11.20
CA LEU A 23 5.63 4.11 10.28
C LEU A 23 6.28 4.92 9.17
N LYS A 24 5.78 6.15 8.90
CA LYS A 24 6.38 7.11 7.97
C LYS A 24 7.83 7.44 8.35
N ASP A 25 8.13 7.50 9.64
CA ASP A 25 9.44 7.87 10.17
C ASP A 25 10.46 6.72 10.15
N GLU A 26 10.02 5.46 9.95
CA GLU A 26 10.89 4.27 10.01
C GLU A 26 11.23 3.66 8.63
N GLY A 27 10.77 4.27 7.53
CA GLY A 27 11.04 3.76 6.17
C GLY A 27 10.46 2.36 5.91
N GLY A 28 9.32 2.05 6.54
CA GLY A 28 8.63 0.77 6.42
C GLY A 28 7.63 0.71 5.27
N ILE A 29 7.26 -0.51 4.86
CA ILE A 29 6.21 -0.76 3.87
C ILE A 29 4.93 -1.08 4.63
N LEU A 30 3.88 -0.31 4.39
CA LEU A 30 2.56 -0.60 4.97
C LEU A 30 1.85 -1.66 4.13
N VAL A 31 1.46 -2.77 4.75
CA VAL A 31 0.61 -3.79 4.11
C VAL A 31 -0.71 -3.86 4.88
N PHE A 32 -1.83 -3.80 4.17
CA PHE A 32 -3.17 -3.90 4.73
C PHE A 32 -3.86 -5.09 4.08
N GLU A 33 -4.42 -5.98 4.88
CA GLU A 33 -5.26 -7.10 4.40
C GLU A 33 -6.70 -6.76 4.81
N VAL A 34 -7.53 -6.40 3.83
CA VAL A 34 -8.88 -5.85 4.06
C VAL A 34 -9.91 -6.55 3.20
N GLU A 35 -11.17 -6.47 3.59
CA GLU A 35 -12.27 -6.92 2.73
C GLU A 35 -12.44 -5.97 1.53
N ASP A 36 -12.92 -6.51 0.41
CA ASP A 36 -13.05 -5.80 -0.87
C ASP A 36 -13.87 -4.51 -0.74
N GLU A 37 -14.92 -4.53 0.10
CA GLU A 37 -15.80 -3.38 0.36
C GLU A 37 -15.09 -2.18 1.01
N PHE A 38 -13.96 -2.41 1.70
CA PHE A 38 -13.18 -1.34 2.36
C PHE A 38 -11.92 -0.94 1.58
N ALA A 39 -11.49 -1.74 0.61
CA ALA A 39 -10.25 -1.51 -0.13
C ALA A 39 -10.20 -0.09 -0.72
N SER A 40 -11.30 0.35 -1.34
CA SER A 40 -11.38 1.68 -1.96
C SER A 40 -11.19 2.83 -0.95
N SER A 41 -11.80 2.72 0.22
CA SER A 41 -11.72 3.77 1.26
C SER A 41 -10.31 3.90 1.81
N ILE A 42 -9.64 2.76 2.03
CA ILE A 42 -8.26 2.72 2.53
C ILE A 42 -7.28 3.24 1.49
N ILE A 43 -7.49 2.91 0.21
CA ILE A 43 -6.65 3.43 -0.88
C ILE A 43 -6.72 4.96 -0.95
N ILE A 44 -7.91 5.55 -0.78
CA ILE A 44 -8.09 7.01 -0.78
C ILE A 44 -7.30 7.64 0.38
N GLU A 45 -7.53 7.16 1.60
CA GLU A 45 -6.86 7.67 2.80
C GLU A 45 -5.34 7.57 2.70
N MET A 46 -4.83 6.40 2.29
CA MET A 46 -3.41 6.17 2.09
C MET A 46 -2.83 7.07 1.00
N SER A 47 -3.56 7.30 -0.09
CA SER A 47 -3.09 8.18 -1.16
C SER A 47 -2.93 9.62 -0.66
N GLU A 48 -3.80 10.09 0.22
CA GLU A 48 -3.71 11.43 0.80
C GLU A 48 -2.51 11.55 1.75
N GLU A 49 -2.30 10.56 2.61
CA GLU A 49 -1.18 10.53 3.56
C GLU A 49 0.18 10.42 2.85
N LEU A 50 0.28 9.56 1.82
CA LEU A 50 1.52 9.28 1.11
C LEU A 50 1.99 10.42 0.19
N ARG A 51 1.12 11.37 -0.20
CA ARG A 51 1.50 12.56 -1.00
C ARG A 51 2.66 13.36 -0.40
N SER A 52 2.90 13.22 0.89
CA SER A 52 3.90 13.98 1.64
C SER A 52 5.21 13.22 1.93
N GLY A 53 5.43 12.03 1.35
CA GLY A 53 6.60 11.19 1.65
C GLY A 53 7.10 10.31 0.50
N ALA A 54 8.24 9.65 0.71
CA ALA A 54 8.86 8.70 -0.24
C ALA A 54 8.38 7.25 -0.05
N ASN A 55 7.35 7.05 0.76
CA ASN A 55 6.86 5.72 1.12
C ASN A 55 5.78 5.25 0.15
N PHE A 56 5.53 3.95 0.14
CA PHE A 56 4.42 3.34 -0.56
C PHE A 56 3.71 2.38 0.39
N GLY A 57 2.47 2.03 0.06
CA GLY A 57 1.75 1.02 0.80
C GLY A 57 0.99 0.06 -0.10
N VAL A 58 0.50 -1.01 0.49
CA VAL A 58 -0.07 -2.15 -0.19
C VAL A 58 -1.38 -2.50 0.48
N VAL A 59 -2.47 -2.51 -0.27
CA VAL A 59 -3.80 -2.91 0.19
C VAL A 59 -4.19 -4.19 -0.57
N LYS A 60 -4.10 -5.31 0.13
CA LYS A 60 -4.50 -6.63 -0.33
C LYS A 60 -5.95 -6.88 0.06
N SER A 61 -6.77 -7.20 -0.93
CA SER A 61 -8.10 -7.76 -0.76
C SER A 61 -8.11 -9.24 -1.15
N GLU A 62 -9.29 -9.86 -1.08
CA GLU A 62 -9.45 -11.27 -1.45
C GLU A 62 -9.13 -11.52 -2.93
N TYR A 63 -9.39 -10.53 -3.79
CA TYR A 63 -9.24 -10.67 -5.24
C TYR A 63 -8.09 -9.85 -5.83
N GLN A 64 -7.67 -8.77 -5.17
CA GLN A 64 -6.77 -7.79 -5.76
C GLN A 64 -5.68 -7.33 -4.79
N THR A 65 -4.52 -6.98 -5.34
CA THR A 65 -3.47 -6.26 -4.64
C THR A 65 -3.37 -4.86 -5.23
N ASN A 66 -3.52 -3.86 -4.36
CA ASN A 66 -3.40 -2.47 -4.71
C ASN A 66 -2.10 -1.93 -4.11
N VAL A 67 -1.22 -1.39 -4.93
CA VAL A 67 0.01 -0.72 -4.48
C VAL A 67 -0.19 0.78 -4.66
N VAL A 68 -0.15 1.51 -3.55
CA VAL A 68 -0.41 2.94 -3.45
C VAL A 68 0.93 3.66 -3.31
N PHE A 69 1.30 4.43 -4.32
CA PHE A 69 2.40 5.39 -4.30
C PHE A 69 1.87 6.82 -4.17
N PRO A 70 2.73 7.82 -3.86
CA PRO A 70 2.31 9.21 -3.64
C PRO A 70 1.47 9.84 -4.76
N GLU A 71 1.78 9.51 -6.02
CA GLU A 71 1.08 10.07 -7.19
C GLU A 71 0.32 9.04 -8.02
N LYS A 72 0.37 7.76 -7.64
CA LYS A 72 -0.15 6.69 -8.48
C LYS A 72 -0.54 5.45 -7.70
N VAL A 73 -1.67 4.85 -8.08
CA VAL A 73 -2.12 3.55 -7.58
C VAL A 73 -2.04 2.53 -8.71
N PHE A 74 -1.52 1.34 -8.41
CA PHE A 74 -1.53 0.19 -9.30
C PHE A 74 -2.36 -0.92 -8.69
N THR A 75 -3.27 -1.48 -9.46
CA THR A 75 -4.13 -2.59 -9.03
C THR A 75 -3.83 -3.78 -9.93
N PHE A 76 -3.50 -4.91 -9.33
CA PHE A 76 -3.26 -6.16 -10.05
C PHE A 76 -3.80 -7.36 -9.29
N ASP A 77 -4.07 -8.41 -10.03
CA ASP A 77 -4.49 -9.72 -9.54
C ASP A 77 -3.60 -10.80 -10.17
N LYS A 78 -3.82 -12.08 -9.79
CA LYS A 78 -3.04 -13.20 -10.34
C LYS A 78 -3.20 -13.40 -11.85
N SER A 79 -4.27 -12.85 -12.44
CA SER A 79 -4.56 -12.93 -13.88
C SER A 79 -3.94 -11.79 -14.68
N ASN A 80 -3.47 -10.70 -14.05
CA ASN A 80 -2.95 -9.53 -14.75
C ASN A 80 -1.52 -9.16 -14.31
N PRO A 81 -0.49 -9.85 -14.83
CA PRO A 81 0.91 -9.57 -14.50
C PRO A 81 1.45 -8.26 -15.11
N GLU A 82 0.82 -7.69 -16.14
CA GLU A 82 1.31 -6.49 -16.81
C GLU A 82 1.30 -5.26 -15.88
N GLU A 83 0.24 -5.08 -15.09
CA GLU A 83 0.16 -3.98 -14.13
C GLU A 83 1.20 -4.11 -13.01
N ARG A 84 1.57 -5.35 -12.65
CA ARG A 84 2.65 -5.62 -11.69
C ARG A 84 4.02 -5.19 -12.23
N GLU A 85 4.31 -5.42 -13.51
CA GLU A 85 5.56 -4.95 -14.12
C GLU A 85 5.63 -3.41 -14.17
N LYS A 86 4.51 -2.75 -14.53
CA LYS A 86 4.43 -1.28 -14.53
C LYS A 86 4.63 -0.70 -13.13
N MET A 87 4.06 -1.36 -12.11
CA MET A 87 4.23 -1.03 -10.70
C MET A 87 5.72 -1.11 -10.29
N ILE A 88 6.40 -2.21 -10.61
CA ILE A 88 7.83 -2.40 -10.29
C ILE A 88 8.68 -1.32 -10.95
N LYS A 89 8.43 -1.05 -12.24
CA LYS A 89 9.17 -0.01 -12.98
C LYS A 89 8.97 1.38 -12.38
N TYR A 90 7.74 1.69 -11.97
CA TYR A 90 7.42 2.96 -11.33
C TYR A 90 8.08 3.08 -9.95
N GLY A 91 7.99 2.05 -9.11
CA GLY A 91 8.68 2.04 -7.81
C GLY A 91 10.20 2.18 -7.93
N GLY A 92 10.81 1.58 -8.96
CA GLY A 92 12.22 1.78 -9.27
C GLY A 92 12.58 3.25 -9.59
N SER A 93 11.68 4.00 -10.23
CA SER A 93 11.87 5.44 -10.46
C SER A 93 11.80 6.27 -9.17
N LEU A 94 11.14 5.75 -8.15
CA LEU A 94 11.07 6.33 -6.80
C LEU A 94 12.19 5.83 -5.88
N SER A 95 13.23 5.17 -6.43
CA SER A 95 14.34 4.59 -5.67
C SER A 95 13.94 3.49 -4.68
N ILE A 96 12.79 2.85 -4.88
CA ILE A 96 12.36 1.65 -4.15
C ILE A 96 13.00 0.43 -4.81
N SER A 97 13.50 -0.51 -4.00
CA SER A 97 14.15 -1.71 -4.52
C SER A 97 13.16 -2.60 -5.28
N PRO A 98 13.43 -2.97 -6.55
CA PRO A 98 12.57 -3.87 -7.32
C PRO A 98 12.33 -5.20 -6.61
N LYS A 99 13.34 -5.70 -5.88
CA LYS A 99 13.22 -6.95 -5.11
C LYS A 99 12.16 -6.89 -4.03
N GLU A 100 11.97 -5.73 -3.40
CA GLU A 100 10.92 -5.57 -2.39
C GLU A 100 9.54 -5.63 -3.03
N LEU A 101 9.38 -5.02 -4.22
CA LEU A 101 8.14 -5.02 -4.98
C LEU A 101 7.82 -6.38 -5.61
N GLU A 102 8.83 -7.16 -5.99
CA GLU A 102 8.68 -8.53 -6.51
C GLU A 102 8.23 -9.54 -5.45
N THR A 103 8.33 -9.21 -4.16
CA THR A 103 7.86 -10.08 -3.07
C THR A 103 6.38 -9.88 -2.71
N LEU A 104 5.73 -8.86 -3.31
CA LEU A 104 4.32 -8.54 -3.10
C LEU A 104 3.39 -9.41 -3.95
#